data_AF-Q08ZF0-F1
#
_entry.id   AF-Q08ZF0-F1
#
_cell.length_a   1.000
_cell.length_b   1.000
_cell.length_c   1.000
_cell.angle_alpha   90.00
_cell.angle_beta   90.00
_cell.angle_gamma   90.00
#
_symmetry.space_group_name_H-M   'P 1'
#
loop_
_entity.id
_entity.type
_entity.pdbx_description
1 polymer ?
#
loop_
_entity_poly.entity_id
_entity_poly.type
_entity_poly.pdbx_seq_one_letter_code
_entity_poly.pdbx_strand_id
1 'polypeptide(L)'
;MPVPVVLVLHRGLHEVLAGPLGHRCPLPVVEPDDKEALLPGRVYLAPAGYHLLVDGNCVCLSREPAEHGQRPSIDALFESASEAHGPGVAGLLFGGHEDGWAGLAALREQGGRAAVTRAAEETEGVERVPPGGVKDWLARLVPVTRMKVLP
;
A
#
# COMPACT_ATOMS: atom_id res chain seq x y z
N MET A 1 -6.54 7.75 -14.09
CA MET A 1 -6.79 8.71 -12.99
C MET A 1 -5.85 8.35 -11.85
N PRO A 2 -5.28 9.30 -11.09
CA PRO A 2 -4.38 8.94 -10.00
C PRO A 2 -5.19 8.19 -8.93
N VAL A 3 -4.74 7.01 -8.52
CA VAL A 3 -5.34 6.25 -7.40
C VAL A 3 -4.85 6.84 -6.07
N PRO A 4 -5.57 6.66 -4.94
CA PRO A 4 -4.99 6.90 -3.62
C PRO A 4 -3.80 5.98 -3.40
N VAL A 5 -2.76 6.46 -2.72
CA VAL A 5 -1.61 5.65 -2.30
C VAL A 5 -1.62 5.58 -0.78
N VAL A 6 -1.60 4.38 -0.22
CA VAL A 6 -1.46 4.16 1.22
C VAL A 6 -0.09 3.57 1.50
N LEU A 7 0.64 4.16 2.44
CA LEU A 7 2.04 3.90 2.71
C LEU A 7 2.22 3.53 4.19
N VAL A 8 2.77 2.35 4.43
CA VAL A 8 3.24 1.92 5.76
C VAL A 8 4.77 1.96 5.77
N LEU A 9 5.32 2.55 6.84
CA LEU A 9 6.74 2.52 7.16
C LEU A 9 6.87 2.12 8.63
N HIS A 10 7.75 1.15 8.93
CA HIS A 10 8.14 0.88 10.32
C HIS A 10 8.86 2.11 10.87
N ARG A 11 8.33 2.68 11.95
CA ARG A 11 8.80 3.95 12.52
C ARG A 11 8.47 4.04 14.01
N GLY A 12 9.31 4.74 14.77
CA GLY A 12 9.07 5.01 16.19
C GLY A 12 7.92 5.99 16.44
N LEU A 13 7.34 5.95 17.64
CA LEU A 13 6.17 6.74 18.07
C LEU A 13 6.34 8.27 17.93
N HIS A 14 7.58 8.76 17.95
CA HIS A 14 7.89 10.18 17.91
C HIS A 14 8.50 10.63 16.58
N GLU A 15 8.66 9.73 15.63
CA GLU A 15 9.13 10.11 14.30
C GLU A 15 8.05 10.88 13.57
N VAL A 16 8.41 11.98 12.90
CA VAL A 16 7.49 12.78 12.07
C VAL A 16 8.01 12.75 10.64
N LEU A 17 7.34 11.97 9.78
CA LEU A 17 7.84 11.67 8.43
C LEU A 17 6.98 12.29 7.31
N ALA A 18 5.72 12.64 7.55
CA ALA A 18 4.84 13.19 6.51
C ALA A 18 5.40 14.48 5.88
N GLY A 19 5.87 15.44 6.69
CA GLY A 19 6.48 16.69 6.21
C GLY A 19 7.73 16.45 5.36
N PRO A 20 8.78 15.78 5.89
CA PRO A 20 9.99 15.46 5.14
C PRO A 20 9.73 14.69 3.84
N LEU A 21 8.81 13.70 3.85
CA LEU A 21 8.42 12.97 2.64
C LEU A 21 7.67 13.85 1.66
N GLY A 22 6.76 14.69 2.16
CA GLY A 22 6.00 15.65 1.35
C GLY A 22 6.89 16.63 0.59
N HIS A 23 8.00 17.08 1.18
CA HIS A 23 8.96 17.95 0.47
C HIS A 23 9.66 17.28 -0.73
N ARG A 24 9.65 15.94 -0.80
CA ARG A 24 10.29 15.15 -1.86
C ARG A 24 9.27 14.44 -2.76
N CYS A 25 7.98 14.60 -2.49
CA CYS A 25 6.90 13.96 -3.21
C CYS A 25 6.13 15.00 -4.03
N PRO A 26 5.81 14.74 -5.31
CA PRO A 26 4.95 15.64 -6.08
C PRO A 26 3.47 15.59 -5.62
N LEU A 27 3.09 14.58 -4.82
CA LEU A 27 1.76 14.44 -4.24
C LEU A 27 1.77 14.84 -2.76
N PRO A 28 0.67 15.38 -2.23
CA PRO A 28 0.54 15.63 -0.79
C PRO A 28 0.68 14.31 -0.01
N VAL A 29 1.59 14.30 0.95
CA VAL A 29 1.77 13.21 1.91
C VAL A 29 1.16 13.65 3.24
N VAL A 30 0.18 12.90 3.72
CA VAL A 30 -0.57 13.21 4.95
C VAL A 30 -0.61 12.00 5.87
N GLU A 31 -0.56 12.23 7.17
CA GLU A 31 -1.03 11.25 8.16
C GLU A 31 -2.54 11.49 8.33
N PRO A 32 -3.40 10.52 7.98
CA PRO A 32 -4.84 10.74 8.00
C PRO A 32 -5.43 10.71 9.42
N ASP A 33 -6.57 11.36 9.56
CA ASP A 33 -7.47 11.14 10.69
C ASP A 33 -8.28 9.84 10.49
N ASP A 34 -8.78 9.27 11.59
CA ASP A 34 -9.63 8.08 11.53
C ASP A 34 -10.90 8.36 10.71
N LYS A 35 -11.27 7.39 9.86
CA LYS A 35 -12.41 7.47 8.92
C LYS A 35 -12.29 8.56 7.85
N GLU A 36 -11.10 9.12 7.61
CA GLU A 36 -10.88 10.04 6.49
C GLU A 36 -11.09 9.32 5.14
N ALA A 37 -11.76 10.00 4.20
CA ALA A 37 -11.98 9.47 2.86
C ALA A 37 -10.67 9.31 2.08
N LEU A 38 -10.53 8.17 1.38
CA LEU A 38 -9.44 7.94 0.43
C LEU A 38 -9.70 8.71 -0.86
N LEU A 39 -8.84 9.68 -1.14
CA LEU A 39 -8.93 10.56 -2.30
C LEU A 39 -7.80 10.27 -3.30
N PRO A 40 -8.13 10.19 -4.60
CA PRO A 40 -7.18 10.25 -5.70
C PRO A 40 -6.08 11.30 -5.54
N GLY A 41 -4.85 10.95 -5.89
CA GLY A 41 -3.74 11.91 -5.93
C GLY A 41 -3.21 12.35 -4.56
N ARG A 42 -3.45 11.54 -3.52
CA ARG A 42 -2.88 11.70 -2.18
C ARG A 42 -2.08 10.48 -1.76
N VAL A 43 -1.09 10.70 -0.90
CA VAL A 43 -0.34 9.66 -0.20
C VAL A 43 -0.70 9.70 1.27
N TYR A 44 -1.28 8.61 1.76
CA TYR A 44 -1.67 8.41 3.15
C TYR A 44 -0.59 7.62 3.86
N LEU A 45 0.17 8.28 4.72
CA LEU A 45 1.19 7.66 5.54
C LEU A 45 0.57 7.17 6.85
N ALA A 46 0.77 5.90 7.17
CA ALA A 46 0.33 5.34 8.44
C ALA A 46 0.89 6.15 9.64
N PRO A 47 0.03 6.66 10.54
CA PRO A 47 0.48 7.34 11.75
C PRO A 47 1.28 6.40 12.64
N ALA A 48 2.28 6.93 13.35
CA ALA A 48 3.08 6.12 14.26
C ALA A 48 2.21 5.59 15.41
N GLY A 49 2.36 4.30 15.73
CA GLY A 49 1.62 3.67 16.83
C GLY A 49 0.20 3.19 16.50
N TYR A 50 -0.24 3.30 15.24
CA TYR A 50 -1.52 2.78 14.75
C TYR A 50 -1.30 1.86 13.55
N HIS A 51 -2.13 0.84 13.38
CA HIS A 51 -2.31 0.21 12.07
C HIS A 51 -3.21 1.12 11.23
N LEU A 52 -2.83 1.36 9.98
CA LEU A 52 -3.65 2.08 9.01
C LEU A 52 -4.33 1.05 8.11
N LEU A 53 -5.64 0.94 8.24
CA LEU A 53 -6.48 -0.02 7.51
C LEU A 53 -7.30 0.70 6.44
N VAL A 54 -7.86 -0.06 5.51
CA VAL A 54 -8.83 0.43 4.51
C VAL A 54 -10.19 -0.21 4.78
N ASP A 55 -11.24 0.60 4.80
CA ASP A 55 -12.64 0.18 4.98
C ASP A 55 -13.52 0.91 3.95
N GLY A 56 -13.95 0.18 2.93
CA GLY A 56 -14.64 0.78 1.77
C GLY A 56 -13.77 1.85 1.12
N ASN A 57 -14.22 3.11 1.12
CA ASN A 57 -13.47 4.24 0.55
C ASN A 57 -12.92 5.21 1.62
N CYS A 58 -12.65 4.70 2.83
CA CYS A 58 -12.02 5.48 3.91
C CYS A 58 -10.90 4.68 4.57
N VAL A 59 -10.05 5.37 5.33
CA VAL A 59 -9.05 4.73 6.18
C VAL A 59 -9.58 4.52 7.59
N CYS A 60 -9.03 3.54 8.31
CA CYS A 60 -9.30 3.35 9.73
C CYS A 60 -8.00 3.24 10.52
N LEU A 61 -7.96 3.80 11.72
CA LEU A 61 -6.83 3.69 12.63
C LEU A 61 -7.12 2.67 13.73
N SER A 62 -6.36 1.57 13.74
CA SER A 62 -6.47 0.53 14.77
C SER A 62 -5.29 0.59 15.75
N ARG A 63 -5.57 0.32 17.02
CA ARG A 63 -4.56 0.12 18.09
C ARG A 63 -4.46 -1.34 18.51
N GLU A 64 -4.90 -2.25 17.66
CA GLU A 64 -4.71 -3.68 17.88
C GLU A 64 -3.24 -4.04 18.12
N PRO A 65 -2.97 -5.19 18.74
CA PRO A 65 -1.61 -5.63 19.03
C PRO A 65 -0.72 -5.56 17.79
N ALA A 66 0.56 -5.23 18.01
CA ALA A 66 1.53 -5.15 16.93
C ALA A 66 1.70 -6.51 16.24
N GLU A 67 1.73 -6.49 14.91
CA GLU A 67 2.00 -7.66 14.06
C GLU A 67 3.48 -7.71 13.73
N HIS A 68 4.11 -8.86 13.92
CA HIS A 68 5.58 -9.01 13.78
C HIS A 68 6.38 -7.97 14.60
N GLY A 69 5.81 -7.50 15.72
CA GLY A 69 6.39 -6.45 16.55
C GLY A 69 6.28 -5.03 15.98
N GLN A 70 5.52 -4.84 14.90
CA GLN A 70 5.36 -3.57 14.18
C GLN A 70 3.94 -3.02 14.32
N ARG A 71 3.87 -1.70 14.56
CA ARG A 71 2.63 -0.92 14.50
C ARG A 71 2.98 0.52 14.09
N PRO A 72 2.84 0.88 12.81
CA PRO A 72 2.04 0.20 11.77
C PRO A 72 2.68 -1.07 11.19
N SER A 73 1.84 -2.04 10.82
CA SER A 73 2.19 -3.20 9.99
C SER A 73 1.58 -3.06 8.59
N ILE A 74 2.30 -3.54 7.58
CA ILE A 74 1.86 -3.53 6.19
C ILE A 74 0.98 -4.75 5.85
N ASP A 75 1.11 -5.86 6.58
CA ASP A 75 0.17 -6.99 6.48
C ASP A 75 -1.27 -6.53 6.74
N ALA A 76 -1.52 -5.89 7.89
CA ALA A 76 -2.81 -5.32 8.23
C ALA A 76 -3.37 -4.36 7.15
N LEU A 77 -2.50 -3.56 6.50
CA LEU A 77 -2.91 -2.69 5.40
C LEU A 77 -3.31 -3.49 4.15
N PHE A 78 -2.47 -4.45 3.73
CA PHE A 78 -2.74 -5.23 2.51
C PHE A 78 -3.97 -6.11 2.66
N GLU A 79 -4.16 -6.74 3.80
CA GLU A 79 -5.35 -7.53 4.11
C GLU A 79 -6.61 -6.67 3.99
N SER A 80 -6.72 -5.61 4.79
CA SER A 80 -7.91 -4.73 4.78
C SER A 80 -8.16 -4.06 3.42
N ALA A 81 -7.11 -3.62 2.72
CA ALA A 81 -7.26 -3.07 1.37
C ALA A 81 -7.79 -4.11 0.38
N SER A 82 -7.27 -5.35 0.46
CA SER A 82 -7.71 -6.43 -0.42
C SER A 82 -9.15 -6.87 -0.15
N GLU A 83 -9.59 -6.85 1.11
CA GLU A 83 -11.00 -7.09 1.47
C GLU A 83 -11.92 -5.99 0.94
N ALA A 84 -11.49 -4.73 1.03
CA ALA A 84 -12.28 -3.57 0.60
C ALA A 84 -12.40 -3.44 -0.93
N HIS A 85 -11.36 -3.78 -1.68
CA HIS A 85 -11.27 -3.46 -3.11
C HIS A 85 -10.89 -4.63 -4.04
N GLY A 86 -10.53 -5.79 -3.49
CA GLY A 86 -10.19 -7.01 -4.24
C GLY A 86 -9.23 -6.76 -5.42
N PRO A 87 -9.62 -7.08 -6.67
CA PRO A 87 -8.77 -6.87 -7.85
C PRO A 87 -8.38 -5.41 -8.13
N GLY A 88 -9.00 -4.44 -7.46
CA GLY A 88 -8.66 -3.03 -7.56
C GLY A 88 -7.37 -2.63 -6.82
N VAL A 89 -6.76 -3.54 -6.06
CA VAL A 89 -5.56 -3.26 -5.26
C VAL A 89 -4.28 -3.68 -5.97
N ALA A 90 -3.25 -2.83 -5.85
CA ALA A 90 -1.88 -3.20 -6.15
C ALA A 90 -0.99 -2.94 -4.93
N GLY A 91 -0.31 -3.98 -4.46
CA GLY A 91 0.60 -3.94 -3.31
C GLY A 91 2.06 -4.06 -3.76
N LEU A 92 2.93 -3.22 -3.19
CA LEU A 92 4.36 -3.25 -3.41
C LEU A 92 5.10 -3.25 -2.08
N LEU A 93 5.85 -4.31 -1.81
CA LEU A 93 6.68 -4.42 -0.63
C LEU A 93 8.13 -4.01 -0.92
N PHE A 94 8.65 -3.08 -0.13
CA PHE A 94 10.04 -2.63 -0.19
C PHE A 94 10.87 -3.32 0.89
N GLY A 95 11.43 -4.49 0.60
CA GLY A 95 12.34 -5.19 1.51
C GLY A 95 12.01 -6.67 1.68
N GLY A 96 12.61 -7.28 2.71
CA GLY A 96 12.46 -8.71 3.06
C GLY A 96 12.32 -8.91 4.57
N HIS A 97 11.54 -8.05 5.22
CA HIS A 97 11.09 -8.28 6.60
C HIS A 97 9.98 -9.34 6.62
N GLU A 98 9.65 -9.83 7.82
CA GLU A 98 8.56 -10.80 7.99
C GLU A 98 7.19 -10.15 7.70
N ASP A 99 6.99 -8.92 8.16
CA ASP A 99 5.80 -8.11 7.89
C ASP A 99 5.68 -7.75 6.40
N GLY A 100 4.56 -8.16 5.80
CA GLY A 100 4.16 -7.90 4.42
C GLY A 100 3.96 -9.15 3.57
N TRP A 101 4.45 -10.31 3.98
CA TRP A 101 4.30 -11.54 3.20
C TRP A 101 2.88 -12.12 3.28
N ALA A 102 2.28 -12.13 4.47
CA ALA A 102 0.93 -12.64 4.68
C ALA A 102 -0.09 -11.77 3.96
N GLY A 103 0.04 -10.45 4.07
CA GLY A 103 -0.80 -9.47 3.41
C GLY A 103 -0.64 -9.47 1.89
N LEU A 104 0.58 -9.67 1.35
CA LEU A 104 0.75 -9.86 -0.09
C LEU A 104 0.08 -11.16 -0.58
N ALA A 105 0.09 -12.23 0.22
CA ALA A 105 -0.63 -13.46 -0.11
C ALA A 105 -2.14 -13.22 -0.13
N ALA A 106 -2.71 -12.61 0.92
CA ALA A 106 -4.13 -12.26 0.99
C ALA A 106 -4.56 -11.36 -0.17
N LEU A 107 -3.75 -10.34 -0.50
CA LEU A 107 -4.00 -9.46 -1.64
C LEU A 107 -4.11 -10.21 -2.96
N ARG A 108 -3.26 -11.23 -3.16
CA ARG A 108 -3.31 -12.07 -4.37
C ARG A 108 -4.49 -13.01 -4.38
N GLU A 109 -4.84 -13.59 -3.25
CA GLU A 109 -6.03 -14.44 -3.11
C GLU A 109 -7.30 -13.69 -3.50
N GLN A 110 -7.35 -12.38 -3.23
CA GLN A 110 -8.44 -11.48 -3.65
C GLN A 110 -8.31 -10.94 -5.10
N GLY A 111 -7.32 -11.40 -5.86
CA GLY A 111 -7.11 -11.05 -7.27
C GLY A 111 -6.38 -9.72 -7.51
N GLY A 112 -5.81 -9.11 -6.45
CA GLY A 112 -4.96 -7.93 -6.56
C GLY A 112 -3.60 -8.22 -7.18
N ARG A 113 -2.83 -7.15 -7.46
CA ARG A 113 -1.47 -7.24 -8.03
C ARG A 113 -0.42 -7.09 -6.95
N ALA A 114 0.45 -8.08 -6.78
CA ALA A 114 1.51 -8.07 -5.78
C ALA A 114 2.89 -7.95 -6.44
N ALA A 115 3.75 -7.10 -5.86
CA ALA A 115 5.14 -6.99 -6.25
C ALA A 115 6.07 -6.80 -5.04
N VAL A 116 7.34 -7.17 -5.22
CA VAL A 116 8.41 -7.00 -4.22
C VAL A 116 9.64 -6.40 -4.87
N THR A 117 10.35 -5.51 -4.16
CA THR A 117 11.62 -4.96 -4.67
C THR A 117 12.85 -5.78 -4.33
N ARG A 118 12.79 -6.54 -3.25
CA ARG A 118 13.85 -7.45 -2.80
C ARG A 118 13.20 -8.70 -2.25
N ALA A 119 13.33 -9.80 -2.96
CA ALA A 119 12.77 -11.06 -2.49
C ALA A 119 13.67 -11.66 -1.39
N ALA A 120 13.05 -12.14 -0.29
CA ALA A 120 13.70 -13.09 0.61
C ALA A 120 13.69 -14.51 -0.02
N GLU A 121 12.66 -14.82 -0.81
CA GLU A 121 12.45 -16.13 -1.45
C GLU A 121 11.56 -16.05 -2.72
N GLU A 122 11.45 -17.14 -3.48
CA GLU A 122 10.54 -17.22 -4.65
C GLU A 122 9.11 -17.52 -4.19
N THR A 123 8.26 -16.50 -4.23
CA THR A 123 6.82 -16.65 -4.00
C THR A 123 6.11 -16.67 -5.36
N GLU A 124 5.45 -17.77 -5.66
CA GLU A 124 4.69 -17.94 -6.91
C GLU A 124 3.72 -16.77 -7.09
N GLY A 125 3.67 -16.18 -8.29
CA GLY A 125 2.75 -15.10 -8.65
C GLY A 125 2.94 -13.75 -7.94
N VAL A 126 4.06 -13.54 -7.24
CA VAL A 126 4.52 -12.21 -6.80
C VAL A 126 5.54 -11.68 -7.80
N GLU A 127 5.29 -10.50 -8.38
CA GLU A 127 6.19 -9.91 -9.36
C GLU A 127 7.46 -9.35 -8.69
N ARG A 128 8.63 -9.67 -9.22
CA ARG A 128 9.89 -9.03 -8.80
C ARG A 128 10.12 -7.75 -9.60
N VAL A 129 10.19 -6.63 -8.90
CA VAL A 129 10.37 -5.31 -9.51
C VAL A 129 11.65 -4.70 -8.96
N PRO A 130 12.74 -4.57 -9.74
CA PRO A 130 13.97 -3.97 -9.22
C PRO A 130 13.68 -2.54 -8.70
N PRO A 131 14.44 -2.01 -7.73
CA PRO A 131 14.18 -0.68 -7.18
C PRO A 131 14.07 0.43 -8.24
N GLY A 132 14.88 0.36 -9.31
CA GLY A 132 14.79 1.30 -10.45
C GLY A 132 13.60 1.09 -11.38
N GLY A 133 12.92 -0.06 -11.31
CA GLY A 133 11.79 -0.45 -12.16
C GLY A 133 10.41 -0.18 -11.57
N VAL A 134 10.33 0.37 -10.35
CA VAL A 134 9.04 0.67 -9.68
C VAL A 134 8.18 1.61 -10.52
N LYS A 135 8.79 2.62 -11.15
CA LYS A 135 8.06 3.56 -12.03
C LYS A 135 7.38 2.84 -13.20
N ASP A 136 8.10 1.93 -13.85
CA ASP A 136 7.57 1.17 -14.99
C ASP A 136 6.54 0.14 -14.55
N TRP A 137 6.67 -0.42 -13.35
CA TRP A 137 5.63 -1.24 -12.74
C TRP A 137 4.35 -0.45 -12.49
N LEU A 138 4.43 0.72 -11.86
CA LEU A 138 3.27 1.59 -11.63
C LEU A 138 2.60 2.00 -12.95
N ALA A 139 3.37 2.28 -13.99
CA ALA A 139 2.84 2.62 -15.31
C ALA A 139 2.00 1.50 -15.95
N ARG A 140 2.27 0.23 -15.60
CA ARG A 140 1.53 -0.97 -16.08
C ARG A 140 0.24 -1.21 -15.30
N LEU A 141 0.06 -0.58 -14.14
CA LEU A 141 -1.16 -0.72 -13.31
C LEU A 141 -2.30 0.17 -13.79
N VAL A 142 -2.00 1.23 -14.54
CA VAL A 142 -3.04 2.09 -15.12
C VAL A 142 -3.86 1.25 -16.10
N PRO A 143 -5.19 1.18 -15.96
CA PRO A 143 -6.00 0.49 -16.93
C PRO A 143 -5.75 1.09 -18.31
N VAL A 144 -5.31 0.28 -19.27
CA VAL A 144 -5.54 0.60 -20.68
C VAL A 144 -7.05 0.57 -20.82
N THR A 145 -7.68 1.74 -20.80
CA THR A 145 -9.07 1.86 -21.21
C THR A 145 -9.13 1.29 -22.62
N ARG A 146 -9.61 0.05 -22.79
CA ARG A 146 -10.00 -0.44 -24.10
C ARG A 146 -11.13 0.49 -24.54
N MET A 147 -10.79 1.51 -25.32
CA MET A 147 -11.76 2.16 -26.18
C MET A 147 -12.34 1.05 -27.04
N LYS A 148 -13.54 0.58 -26.70
CA LYS A 148 -14.39 -0.09 -27.68
C LYS A 148 -14.63 0.97 -28.76
N VAL A 149 -13.83 0.93 -29.81
CA VAL A 149 -14.23 1.47 -31.11
C VAL A 149 -15.39 0.59 -31.53
N LEU A 150 -16.60 1.06 -31.27
CA LEU A 150 -17.80 0.47 -31.87
C LEU A 150 -17.77 0.81 -33.38
N PRO A 151 -18.14 -0.14 -34.25
CA PRO A 151 -18.10 0.04 -35.70
C PRO A 151 -19.06 1.11 -36.20
#